data_AF-A0AAE6ZD44-F1
#
_entry.id   AF-A0AAE6ZD44-F1
#
_cell.length_a   1.000
_cell.length_b   1.000
_cell.length_c   1.000
_cell.angle_alpha   90.00
_cell.angle_beta   90.00
_cell.angle_gamma   90.00
#
_symmetry.space_group_name_H-M   'P 1'
#
loop_
_entity.id
_entity.type
_entity.pdbx_description
1 polymer ?
#
loop_
_entity_poly.entity_id
_entity_poly.type
_entity_poly.pdbx_seq_one_letter_code
_entity_poly.pdbx_strand_id
1 'polypeptide(L)'
;MKNTLLSGKLLVCLCFAALFFTACSKNDDPAPPIPVYNMDTLYARAVADAMVADSSEISNALWPITADNPNLQWKTINGQSYVLMATFMRFPSSYPEGDSITNTWGEAWLFIPKQMKSRIGQDFKPGSDTVQRICQLLGLPPVNAKTNTHIAEVWVKAARLYRPAGNPAINTTTTGYALVNGVSADYTTWFNNYIIFAYYRPLVTNTDYHYPWTRMGYTYDWAPGASEVGLSEYVELPSSGMWVEKVRRAADYFR
;
A
#
# COMPACT_ATOMS: atom_id res chain seq x y z
N MET A 1 -76.67 2.35 60.12
CA MET A 1 -76.60 3.21 61.32
C MET A 1 -75.52 4.26 61.10
N LYS A 2 -75.90 5.54 61.21
CA LYS A 2 -75.13 6.73 61.67
C LYS A 2 -73.83 7.04 60.89
N ASN A 3 -73.83 7.97 59.93
CA ASN A 3 -73.76 9.45 60.07
C ASN A 3 -72.76 9.97 61.11
N THR A 4 -71.72 10.65 60.61
CA THR A 4 -71.05 11.88 61.14
C THR A 4 -69.90 12.20 60.16
N LEU A 5 -69.97 13.18 59.25
CA LEU A 5 -69.88 14.65 59.41
C LEU A 5 -68.83 15.11 60.43
N LEU A 6 -67.75 15.74 59.95
CA LEU A 6 -67.10 16.96 60.47
C LEU A 6 -65.93 17.31 59.51
N SER A 7 -66.05 18.35 58.68
CA SER A 7 -65.59 19.73 58.92
C SER A 7 -64.07 19.91 58.88
N GLY A 8 -63.56 20.49 57.78
CA GLY A 8 -62.16 20.93 57.68
C GLY A 8 -61.95 21.85 56.47
N LYS A 9 -61.57 23.09 56.73
CA LYS A 9 -61.51 24.23 55.82
C LYS A 9 -60.55 24.08 54.62
N LEU A 10 -61.04 24.55 53.47
CA LEU A 10 -60.37 25.34 52.44
C LEU A 10 -58.85 25.58 52.60
N LEU A 11 -58.04 25.01 51.68
CA LEU A 11 -56.90 25.71 51.09
C LEU A 11 -56.56 25.08 49.73
N VAL A 12 -56.89 25.79 48.66
CA VAL A 12 -56.46 25.45 47.30
C VAL A 12 -55.02 25.95 47.15
N CYS A 13 -54.04 25.04 47.21
CA CYS A 13 -52.68 25.30 46.76
C CYS A 13 -52.49 24.63 45.40
N LEU A 14 -52.63 25.39 44.32
CA LEU A 14 -52.13 24.99 43.00
C LEU A 14 -50.60 24.95 43.05
N CYS A 15 -50.02 23.77 43.23
CA CYS A 15 -48.61 23.54 42.96
C CYS A 15 -48.42 23.46 41.44
N PHE A 16 -48.05 24.57 40.81
CA PHE A 16 -47.48 24.56 39.46
C PHE A 16 -46.11 23.87 39.54
N ALA A 17 -46.07 22.57 39.25
CA ALA A 17 -44.82 21.86 39.02
C ALA A 17 -44.27 22.31 37.65
N ALA A 18 -43.40 23.33 37.67
CA ALA A 18 -42.56 23.65 36.53
C ALA A 18 -41.56 22.50 36.34
N LEU A 19 -41.88 21.58 35.43
CA LEU A 19 -40.91 20.64 34.88
C LEU A 19 -39.87 21.46 34.10
N PHE A 20 -38.77 21.78 34.76
CA PHE A 20 -37.56 22.24 34.09
C PHE A 20 -37.10 21.11 33.17
N PHE A 21 -37.32 21.26 31.86
CA PHE A 21 -36.54 20.53 30.88
C PHE A 21 -35.09 20.99 31.06
N THR A 22 -34.31 20.23 31.82
CA THR A 22 -32.86 20.29 31.75
C THR A 22 -32.47 19.80 30.36
N ALA A 23 -32.39 20.74 29.43
CA ALA A 23 -31.64 20.56 28.20
C ALA A 23 -30.22 20.20 28.63
N CYS A 24 -29.84 18.94 28.45
CA CYS A 24 -28.45 18.53 28.56
C CYS A 24 -27.68 19.36 27.53
N SER A 25 -26.95 20.37 28.01
CA SER A 25 -25.86 20.95 27.24
C SER A 25 -24.93 19.80 26.93
N LYS A 26 -24.89 19.39 25.66
CA LYS A 26 -23.85 18.51 25.15
C LYS A 26 -22.55 19.24 25.46
N ASN A 27 -21.81 18.78 26.48
CA ASN A 27 -20.47 19.27 26.70
C ASN A 27 -19.73 18.99 25.40
N ASP A 28 -19.31 20.06 24.73
CA ASP A 28 -18.35 20.00 23.64
C ASP A 28 -16.98 19.67 24.26
N ASP A 29 -16.86 18.47 24.84
CA ASP A 29 -15.57 17.93 25.21
C ASP A 29 -14.76 17.88 23.91
N PRO A 30 -13.60 18.55 23.84
CA PRO A 30 -12.77 18.50 22.64
C PRO A 30 -12.48 17.04 22.33
N ALA A 31 -12.76 16.64 21.07
CA ALA A 31 -12.44 15.31 20.61
C ALA A 31 -10.99 14.97 21.03
N PRO A 32 -10.74 13.76 21.56
CA PRO A 32 -9.41 13.39 22.01
C PRO A 32 -8.40 13.68 20.89
N PRO A 33 -7.24 14.27 21.21
CA PRO A 33 -6.27 14.65 20.19
C PRO A 33 -5.92 13.43 19.35
N ILE A 34 -6.00 13.58 18.02
CA ILE A 34 -5.63 12.52 17.09
C ILE A 34 -4.20 12.11 17.42
N PRO A 35 -3.93 10.83 17.74
CA PRO A 35 -2.60 10.40 18.10
C PRO A 35 -1.64 10.64 16.92
N VAL A 36 -0.59 11.43 17.16
CA VAL A 36 0.50 11.63 16.20
C VAL A 36 1.45 10.45 16.32
N TYR A 37 1.43 9.57 15.34
CA TYR A 37 2.30 8.39 15.30
C TYR A 37 3.66 8.73 14.67
N ASN A 38 4.73 8.12 15.20
CA ASN A 38 6.04 8.14 14.55
C ASN A 38 6.08 7.15 13.36
N MET A 39 7.14 7.23 12.54
CA MET A 39 7.25 6.42 11.31
C MET A 39 7.24 4.91 11.59
N ASP A 40 7.89 4.46 12.66
CA ASP A 40 7.91 3.03 13.02
C ASP A 40 6.51 2.53 13.42
N THR A 41 5.74 3.35 14.14
CA THR A 41 4.37 3.00 14.53
C THR A 41 3.43 3.01 13.33
N LEU A 42 3.56 3.98 12.42
CA LEU A 42 2.79 4.01 11.18
C LEU A 42 3.06 2.77 10.33
N TYR A 43 4.33 2.41 10.18
CA TYR A 43 4.72 1.23 9.42
C TYR A 43 4.25 -0.07 10.08
N ALA A 44 4.42 -0.23 11.39
CA ALA A 44 3.94 -1.40 12.11
C ALA A 44 2.42 -1.59 12.00
N ARG A 45 1.66 -0.48 12.00
CA ARG A 45 0.21 -0.51 11.76
C ARG A 45 -0.13 -0.95 10.34
N ALA A 46 0.57 -0.43 9.33
CA ALA A 46 0.37 -0.86 7.95
C ALA A 46 0.62 -2.37 7.77
N VAL A 47 1.64 -2.92 8.43
CA VAL A 47 1.89 -4.38 8.42
C VAL A 47 0.75 -5.15 9.09
N ALA A 48 0.29 -4.70 10.25
CA ALA A 48 -0.79 -5.36 10.99
C ALA A 48 -2.12 -5.34 10.21
N ASP A 49 -2.39 -4.23 9.54
CA ASP A 49 -3.57 -4.00 8.70
C ASP A 49 -3.55 -4.91 7.47
N ALA A 50 -2.49 -4.85 6.65
CA ALA A 50 -2.35 -5.67 5.45
C ALA A 50 -2.33 -7.19 5.71
N MET A 51 -2.01 -7.60 6.93
CA MET A 51 -2.08 -9.01 7.36
C MET A 51 -3.52 -9.53 7.35
N VAL A 52 -4.49 -8.68 7.67
CA VAL A 52 -5.92 -8.99 7.68
C VAL A 52 -6.56 -8.40 6.43
N ALA A 53 -6.52 -9.15 5.33
CA ALA A 53 -7.08 -8.67 4.06
C ALA A 53 -8.61 -8.52 4.13
N ASP A 54 -9.11 -7.35 3.71
CA ASP A 54 -10.54 -7.05 3.60
C ASP A 54 -10.96 -6.90 2.12
N SER A 55 -12.10 -7.48 1.77
CA SER A 55 -12.74 -7.28 0.46
C SER A 55 -13.00 -5.81 0.12
N SER A 56 -13.17 -4.91 1.09
CA SER A 56 -13.34 -3.47 0.85
C SER A 56 -12.08 -2.77 0.35
N GLU A 57 -10.91 -3.39 0.53
CA GLU A 57 -9.61 -2.86 0.08
C GLU A 57 -9.31 -3.22 -1.37
N ILE A 58 -10.13 -4.08 -2.00
CA ILE A 58 -9.95 -4.47 -3.39
C ILE A 58 -10.06 -3.25 -4.30
N SER A 59 -8.95 -2.91 -4.95
CA SER A 59 -8.88 -1.80 -5.89
C SER A 59 -9.41 -2.20 -7.27
N ASN A 60 -10.09 -1.26 -7.94
CA ASN A 60 -10.47 -1.34 -9.35
C ASN A 60 -9.60 -0.45 -10.26
N ALA A 61 -8.50 0.08 -9.73
CA ALA A 61 -7.64 1.05 -10.38
C ALA A 61 -6.23 0.50 -10.66
N LEU A 62 -6.05 -0.83 -10.71
CA LEU A 62 -4.77 -1.40 -11.10
C LEU A 62 -4.48 -1.10 -12.57
N TRP A 63 -3.22 -0.92 -12.92
CA TRP A 63 -2.77 -0.57 -14.27
C TRP A 63 -2.37 -1.83 -15.04
N PRO A 64 -3.23 -2.41 -15.90
CA PRO A 64 -2.95 -3.69 -16.53
C PRO A 64 -1.77 -3.61 -17.51
N ILE A 65 -0.95 -4.67 -17.59
CA ILE A 65 0.10 -4.82 -18.60
C ILE A 65 -0.53 -5.37 -19.88
N THR A 66 -0.99 -4.45 -20.73
CA THR A 66 -1.59 -4.73 -22.03
C THR A 66 -1.06 -3.76 -23.09
N ALA A 67 -1.10 -4.16 -24.36
CA ALA A 67 -0.56 -3.35 -25.46
C ALA A 67 -1.33 -2.04 -25.69
N ASP A 68 -2.61 -1.99 -25.31
CA ASP A 68 -3.51 -0.84 -25.44
C ASP A 68 -3.46 0.12 -24.24
N ASN A 69 -2.77 -0.23 -23.15
CA ASN A 69 -2.62 0.68 -22.01
C ASN A 69 -1.67 1.84 -22.38
N PRO A 70 -2.16 3.09 -22.51
CA PRO A 70 -1.36 4.24 -22.96
C PRO A 70 -0.36 4.74 -21.91
N ASN A 71 -0.37 4.12 -20.72
CA ASN A 71 0.56 4.45 -19.66
C ASN A 71 1.83 3.60 -19.67
N LEU A 72 1.87 2.56 -20.50
CA LEU A 72 3.03 1.70 -20.66
C LEU A 72 3.88 2.18 -21.84
N GLN A 73 5.16 1.84 -21.75
CA GLN A 73 6.08 1.96 -22.88
C GLN A 73 6.53 0.56 -23.26
N TRP A 74 6.59 0.31 -24.56
CA TRP A 74 7.01 -0.97 -25.12
C TRP A 74 8.14 -0.77 -26.11
N LYS A 75 9.06 -1.72 -26.16
CA LYS A 75 10.20 -1.71 -27.08
C LYS A 75 10.45 -3.12 -27.60
N THR A 76 10.88 -3.23 -28.85
CA THR A 76 11.34 -4.50 -29.42
C THR A 76 12.85 -4.57 -29.30
N ILE A 77 13.36 -5.63 -28.67
CA ILE A 77 14.79 -5.92 -28.54
C ILE A 77 15.02 -7.34 -29.04
N ASN A 78 15.90 -7.50 -30.04
CA ASN A 78 16.20 -8.80 -30.67
C ASN A 78 14.92 -9.58 -31.10
N GLY A 79 13.95 -8.87 -31.67
CA GLY A 79 12.68 -9.46 -32.15
C GLY A 79 11.67 -9.83 -31.05
N GLN A 80 11.95 -9.53 -29.79
CA GLN A 80 11.05 -9.79 -28.67
C GLN A 80 10.50 -8.49 -28.09
N SER A 81 9.24 -8.49 -27.66
CA SER A 81 8.59 -7.34 -27.04
C SER A 81 8.91 -7.25 -25.55
N TYR A 82 9.27 -6.06 -25.10
CA TYR A 82 9.56 -5.74 -23.71
C TYR A 82 8.72 -4.54 -23.25
N VAL A 83 8.31 -4.55 -21.99
CA VAL A 83 7.60 -3.45 -21.32
C VAL A 83 8.56 -2.74 -20.37
N LEU A 84 8.48 -1.41 -20.29
CA LEU A 84 9.26 -0.62 -19.35
C LEU A 84 8.67 -0.70 -17.95
N MET A 85 9.49 -1.19 -17.02
CA MET A 85 9.18 -1.29 -15.60
C MET A 85 10.26 -0.55 -14.78
N ALA A 86 10.03 -0.36 -13.49
CA ALA A 86 11.04 0.18 -12.58
C ALA A 86 11.13 -0.62 -11.29
N THR A 87 12.32 -0.66 -10.72
CA THR A 87 12.60 -1.21 -9.39
C THR A 87 13.31 -0.18 -8.53
N PHE A 88 13.00 -0.15 -7.22
CA PHE A 88 13.70 0.67 -6.25
C PHE A 88 14.74 -0.17 -5.53
N MET A 89 16.00 0.25 -5.54
CA MET A 89 17.15 -0.60 -5.25
C MET A 89 18.29 0.16 -4.57
N ARG A 90 19.21 -0.61 -3.97
CA ARG A 90 20.35 -0.08 -3.20
C ARG A 90 21.67 -0.06 -3.98
N PHE A 91 21.84 -0.95 -4.95
CA PHE A 91 23.14 -1.24 -5.57
C PHE A 91 23.16 -0.84 -7.05
N PRO A 92 23.30 0.47 -7.39
CA PRO A 92 23.24 0.98 -8.76
C PRO A 92 24.20 0.27 -9.73
N SER A 93 25.38 -0.15 -9.25
CA SER A 93 26.37 -0.88 -10.05
C SER A 93 25.90 -2.26 -10.53
N SER A 94 24.88 -2.85 -9.92
CA SER A 94 24.25 -4.10 -10.40
C SER A 94 23.32 -3.88 -11.59
N TYR A 95 23.07 -2.63 -11.98
CA TYR A 95 22.19 -2.23 -13.08
C TYR A 95 22.95 -1.26 -14.01
N PRO A 96 23.97 -1.74 -14.75
CA PRO A 96 24.69 -0.91 -15.71
C PRO A 96 23.77 -0.44 -16.84
N GLU A 97 23.61 0.87 -17.01
CA GLU A 97 22.78 1.46 -18.06
C GLU A 97 23.23 1.01 -19.46
N GLY A 98 22.28 0.63 -20.32
CA GLY A 98 22.54 0.18 -21.69
C GLY A 98 22.84 -1.32 -21.83
N ASP A 99 23.08 -2.03 -20.73
CA ASP A 99 23.43 -3.45 -20.73
C ASP A 99 22.22 -4.35 -20.41
N SER A 100 22.34 -5.62 -20.80
CA SER A 100 21.44 -6.68 -20.35
C SER A 100 21.97 -7.34 -19.08
N ILE A 101 21.08 -7.56 -18.11
CA ILE A 101 21.37 -8.30 -16.88
C ILE A 101 20.40 -9.48 -16.73
N THR A 102 20.73 -10.39 -15.83
CA THR A 102 19.83 -11.47 -15.37
C THR A 102 19.62 -11.31 -13.87
N ASN A 103 18.38 -11.39 -13.39
CA ASN A 103 18.10 -11.38 -11.94
C ASN A 103 18.52 -12.71 -11.29
N THR A 104 19.80 -12.82 -10.95
CA THR A 104 20.38 -14.02 -10.32
C THR A 104 20.19 -14.07 -8.81
N TRP A 105 19.72 -12.99 -8.20
CA TRP A 105 19.57 -12.84 -6.74
C TRP A 105 18.16 -13.20 -6.25
N GLY A 106 17.32 -13.72 -7.15
CA GLY A 106 15.92 -14.02 -6.91
C GLY A 106 15.01 -13.21 -7.83
N GLU A 107 13.79 -13.02 -7.36
CA GLU A 107 12.77 -12.24 -8.05
C GLU A 107 13.05 -10.73 -7.97
N ALA A 108 12.48 -9.97 -8.89
CA ALA A 108 12.53 -8.51 -8.85
C ALA A 108 11.13 -7.93 -8.66
N TRP A 109 10.98 -7.04 -7.67
CA TRP A 109 9.75 -6.30 -7.41
C TRP A 109 9.73 -5.03 -8.24
N LEU A 110 8.66 -4.88 -9.03
CA LEU A 110 8.54 -3.92 -10.11
C LEU A 110 7.24 -3.11 -10.02
N PHE A 111 7.31 -1.87 -10.47
CA PHE A 111 6.16 -0.99 -10.67
C PHE A 111 6.25 -0.29 -12.03
N ILE A 112 5.15 0.32 -12.47
CA ILE A 112 5.13 1.09 -13.73
C ILE A 112 5.73 2.48 -13.48
N PRO A 113 6.83 2.87 -14.15
CA PRO A 113 7.52 4.15 -13.95
C PRO A 113 6.60 5.37 -13.96
N LYS A 114 5.72 5.42 -14.97
CA LYS A 114 4.77 6.53 -15.15
C LYS A 114 3.78 6.64 -13.99
N GLN A 115 3.36 5.51 -13.41
CA GLN A 115 2.43 5.51 -12.29
C GLN A 115 3.06 6.18 -11.06
N MET A 116 4.31 5.83 -10.73
CA MET A 116 5.02 6.48 -9.63
C MET A 116 5.14 8.00 -9.85
N LYS A 117 5.57 8.42 -11.05
CA LYS A 117 5.71 9.84 -11.38
C LYS A 117 4.36 10.58 -11.28
N SER A 118 3.27 9.98 -11.72
CA SER A 118 1.93 10.57 -11.61
C SER A 118 1.41 10.61 -10.17
N ARG A 119 1.79 9.66 -9.32
CA ARG A 119 1.26 9.56 -7.94
C ARG A 119 1.93 10.47 -6.94
N ILE A 120 3.23 10.70 -7.07
CA ILE A 120 4.01 11.46 -6.07
C ILE A 120 4.92 12.52 -6.68
N GLY A 121 5.14 12.51 -8.00
CA GLY A 121 6.13 13.38 -8.65
C GLY A 121 5.81 14.87 -8.54
N GLN A 122 4.54 15.24 -8.61
CA GLN A 122 4.10 16.64 -8.57
C GLN A 122 4.20 17.27 -7.17
N ASP A 123 4.29 16.45 -6.13
CA ASP A 123 4.32 16.91 -4.74
C ASP A 123 5.75 17.29 -4.28
N PHE A 124 6.77 16.90 -5.05
CA PHE A 124 8.15 17.14 -4.70
C PHE A 124 8.59 18.57 -4.95
N LYS A 125 9.24 19.15 -3.95
CA LYS A 125 9.85 20.48 -3.95
C LYS A 125 11.34 20.36 -3.59
N PRO A 126 12.16 21.39 -3.85
CA PRO A 126 13.52 21.43 -3.32
C PRO A 126 13.53 21.13 -1.81
N GLY A 127 14.28 20.11 -1.39
CA GLY A 127 14.37 19.67 0.00
C GLY A 127 13.36 18.60 0.45
N SER A 128 12.42 18.18 -0.40
CA SER A 128 11.52 17.07 -0.07
C SER A 128 12.29 15.78 0.21
N ASP A 129 11.87 15.04 1.26
CA ASP A 129 12.39 13.70 1.55
C ASP A 129 11.80 12.68 0.57
N THR A 130 12.43 12.61 -0.61
CA THR A 130 11.98 11.78 -1.73
C THR A 130 12.09 10.28 -1.40
N VAL A 131 13.14 9.89 -0.67
CA VAL A 131 13.38 8.48 -0.31
C VAL A 131 12.32 8.01 0.67
N GLN A 132 12.01 8.81 1.71
CA GLN A 132 10.97 8.45 2.66
C GLN A 132 9.59 8.34 2.00
N ARG A 133 9.26 9.24 1.07
CA ARG A 133 7.99 9.17 0.34
C ARG A 133 7.88 7.95 -0.58
N ILE A 134 8.98 7.57 -1.25
CA ILE A 134 9.01 6.33 -2.04
C ILE A 134 8.86 5.11 -1.13
N CYS A 135 9.54 5.06 0.03
CA CYS A 135 9.38 3.97 0.97
C CYS A 135 7.93 3.83 1.42
N GLN A 136 7.27 4.95 1.73
CA GLN A 136 5.84 4.98 2.02
C GLN A 136 5.01 4.39 0.90
N LEU A 137 5.14 4.92 -0.31
CA LEU A 137 4.34 4.52 -1.47
C LEU A 137 4.50 3.04 -1.84
N LEU A 138 5.71 2.50 -1.68
CA LEU A 138 6.04 1.12 -2.07
C LEU A 138 5.84 0.11 -0.93
N GLY A 139 5.33 0.51 0.23
CA GLY A 139 5.18 -0.41 1.36
C GLY A 139 6.52 -0.89 1.93
N LEU A 140 7.58 -0.09 1.79
CA LEU A 140 8.91 -0.40 2.31
C LEU A 140 9.12 0.22 3.70
N PRO A 141 10.02 -0.35 4.52
CA PRO A 141 10.30 0.15 5.86
C PRO A 141 10.69 1.64 5.89
N PRO A 142 10.50 2.32 7.04
CA PRO A 142 11.05 3.64 7.29
C PRO A 142 12.54 3.71 6.96
N VAL A 143 12.99 4.89 6.54
CA VAL A 143 14.37 5.09 6.08
C VAL A 143 15.36 4.69 7.18
N ASN A 144 16.28 3.79 6.82
CA ASN A 144 17.30 3.25 7.70
C ASN A 144 18.59 2.97 6.91
N ALA A 145 19.62 2.43 7.58
CA ALA A 145 20.93 2.20 6.97
C ALA A 145 20.94 1.22 5.78
N LYS A 146 19.88 0.42 5.59
CA LYS A 146 19.72 -0.53 4.48
C LYS A 146 18.80 -0.03 3.36
N THR A 147 18.26 1.17 3.47
CA THR A 147 17.29 1.70 2.52
C THR A 147 17.83 1.81 1.09
N ASN A 148 16.96 1.48 0.14
CA ASN A 148 17.16 1.69 -1.29
C ASN A 148 17.28 3.20 -1.58
N THR A 149 18.05 3.57 -2.59
CA THR A 149 18.34 5.00 -2.87
C THR A 149 18.27 5.34 -4.36
N HIS A 150 18.18 4.33 -5.22
CA HIS A 150 18.17 4.49 -6.67
C HIS A 150 16.98 3.76 -7.27
N ILE A 151 16.47 4.29 -8.38
CA ILE A 151 15.46 3.65 -9.21
C ILE A 151 16.15 3.23 -10.50
N ALA A 152 16.00 1.97 -10.87
CA ALA A 152 16.38 1.46 -12.18
C ALA A 152 15.13 1.25 -13.02
N GLU A 153 15.04 1.93 -14.17
CA GLU A 153 14.08 1.61 -15.22
C GLU A 153 14.66 0.50 -16.10
N VAL A 154 13.90 -0.58 -16.26
CA VAL A 154 14.32 -1.82 -16.91
C VAL A 154 13.26 -2.29 -17.91
N TRP A 155 13.70 -2.76 -19.07
CA TRP A 155 12.87 -3.43 -20.05
C TRP A 155 12.80 -4.92 -19.71
N VAL A 156 11.60 -5.41 -19.44
CA VAL A 156 11.35 -6.81 -19.05
C VAL A 156 10.34 -7.47 -19.99
N LYS A 157 10.37 -8.80 -20.07
CA LYS A 157 9.39 -9.55 -20.85
C LYS A 157 8.11 -9.70 -20.03
N ALA A 158 6.97 -9.23 -20.56
CA ALA A 158 5.68 -9.35 -19.86
C ALA A 158 5.32 -10.82 -19.51
N ALA A 159 5.72 -11.78 -20.34
CA ALA A 159 5.54 -13.22 -20.07
C ALA A 159 6.35 -13.76 -18.87
N ARG A 160 7.28 -12.96 -18.32
CA ARG A 160 8.06 -13.29 -17.12
C ARG A 160 7.57 -12.54 -15.88
N LEU A 161 6.47 -11.80 -16.00
CA LEU A 161 5.84 -11.08 -14.90
C LEU A 161 4.62 -11.85 -14.41
N TYR A 162 4.38 -11.75 -13.10
CA TYR A 162 3.07 -11.98 -12.52
C TYR A 162 2.69 -10.82 -11.61
N ARG A 163 1.40 -10.67 -11.36
CA ARG A 163 0.87 -9.79 -10.33
C ARG A 163 0.93 -10.53 -8.99
N PRO A 164 1.60 -10.02 -7.93
CA PRO A 164 1.71 -10.70 -6.64
C PRO A 164 0.39 -10.61 -5.86
N ALA A 165 -0.62 -11.34 -6.32
CA ALA A 165 -1.99 -11.29 -5.82
C ALA A 165 -2.71 -12.64 -5.90
N GLY A 166 -3.95 -12.70 -5.40
CA GLY A 166 -4.79 -13.90 -5.50
C GLY A 166 -5.01 -14.39 -6.94
N ASN A 167 -5.05 -13.48 -7.91
CA ASN A 167 -4.92 -13.80 -9.33
C ASN A 167 -3.59 -13.24 -9.89
N PRO A 168 -2.69 -14.09 -10.43
CA PRO A 168 -1.39 -13.66 -10.99
C PRO A 168 -1.48 -12.88 -12.30
N ALA A 169 -2.68 -12.75 -12.89
CA ALA A 169 -2.87 -12.09 -14.16
C ALA A 169 -2.45 -10.60 -14.13
N ILE A 170 -1.52 -10.24 -15.01
CA ILE A 170 -1.01 -8.86 -15.14
C ILE A 170 -1.92 -7.96 -15.96
N ASN A 171 -2.87 -8.51 -16.72
CA ASN A 171 -3.73 -7.79 -17.66
C ASN A 171 -5.08 -7.35 -17.06
N THR A 172 -5.23 -7.40 -15.73
CA THR A 172 -6.45 -6.98 -15.03
C THR A 172 -6.28 -5.64 -14.32
N THR A 173 -7.41 -4.94 -14.15
CA THR A 173 -7.53 -3.68 -13.38
C THR A 173 -7.92 -3.91 -11.92
N THR A 174 -8.25 -5.15 -11.55
CA THR A 174 -8.64 -5.55 -10.21
C THR A 174 -8.24 -7.00 -9.95
N THR A 175 -8.03 -7.35 -8.69
CA THR A 175 -7.82 -8.72 -8.20
C THR A 175 -8.00 -8.75 -6.68
N GLY A 176 -8.38 -9.91 -6.14
CA GLY A 176 -8.53 -10.12 -4.70
C GLY A 176 -7.29 -10.72 -4.05
N TYR A 177 -7.34 -10.82 -2.72
CA TYR A 177 -6.27 -11.40 -1.89
C TYR A 177 -6.27 -12.93 -1.82
N ALA A 178 -7.39 -13.59 -2.18
CA ALA A 178 -7.51 -15.04 -2.15
C ALA A 178 -7.12 -15.65 -3.50
N LEU A 179 -6.38 -16.76 -3.47
CA LEU A 179 -6.01 -17.50 -4.68
C LEU A 179 -7.27 -17.91 -5.46
N VAL A 180 -7.32 -17.55 -6.74
CA VAL A 180 -8.40 -17.98 -7.63
C VAL A 180 -8.19 -19.42 -8.09
N ASN A 181 -9.27 -20.07 -8.53
CA ASN A 181 -9.18 -21.41 -9.10
C ASN A 181 -8.32 -21.44 -10.37
N GLY A 182 -7.52 -22.49 -10.54
CA GLY A 182 -6.72 -22.71 -11.74
C GLY A 182 -5.32 -22.06 -11.74
N VAL A 183 -4.94 -21.42 -10.64
CA VAL A 183 -3.56 -20.96 -10.43
C VAL A 183 -2.61 -22.15 -10.32
N SER A 184 -1.38 -22.03 -10.86
CA SER A 184 -0.41 -23.12 -10.88
C SER A 184 0.05 -23.50 -9.47
N ALA A 185 0.52 -24.75 -9.31
CA ALA A 185 1.09 -25.23 -8.04
C ALA A 185 2.35 -24.42 -7.63
N ASP A 186 3.19 -24.07 -8.59
CA ASP A 186 4.40 -23.25 -8.36
C ASP A 186 4.03 -21.87 -7.82
N TYR A 187 3.06 -21.20 -8.44
CA TYR A 187 2.61 -19.90 -7.96
C TYR A 187 1.90 -19.99 -6.61
N THR A 188 1.09 -21.03 -6.39
CA THR A 188 0.44 -21.29 -5.10
C THR A 188 1.47 -21.45 -3.99
N THR A 189 2.54 -22.21 -4.25
CA THR A 189 3.66 -22.40 -3.32
C THR A 189 4.38 -21.09 -3.05
N TRP A 190 4.72 -20.35 -4.11
CA TRP A 190 5.34 -19.04 -3.99
C TRP A 190 4.49 -18.07 -3.16
N PHE A 191 3.20 -17.96 -3.47
CA PHE A 191 2.25 -17.05 -2.82
C PHE A 191 2.14 -17.35 -1.31
N ASN A 192 1.95 -18.62 -0.94
CA ASN A 192 1.86 -19.02 0.46
C ASN A 192 3.18 -18.83 1.21
N ASN A 193 4.32 -19.12 0.58
CA ASN A 193 5.63 -18.86 1.17
C ASN A 193 5.88 -17.36 1.36
N TYR A 194 5.41 -16.53 0.43
CA TYR A 194 5.54 -15.08 0.55
C TYR A 194 4.65 -14.50 1.65
N ILE A 195 3.49 -15.09 1.95
CA ILE A 195 2.70 -14.75 3.17
C ILE A 195 3.56 -14.95 4.41
N ILE A 196 4.20 -16.11 4.53
CA ILE A 196 5.07 -16.43 5.68
C ILE A 196 6.24 -15.45 5.74
N PHE A 197 6.88 -15.18 4.60
CA PHE A 197 7.97 -14.22 4.51
C PHE A 197 7.54 -12.81 4.91
N ALA A 198 6.42 -12.32 4.40
CA ALA A 198 5.94 -10.96 4.61
C ALA A 198 5.59 -10.70 6.07
N TYR A 199 4.90 -11.62 6.76
CA TYR A 199 4.31 -11.33 8.07
C TYR A 199 4.83 -12.17 9.25
N TYR A 200 5.40 -13.35 9.00
CA TYR A 200 5.61 -14.35 10.06
C TYR A 200 7.06 -14.82 10.18
N ARG A 201 7.97 -14.40 9.29
CA ARG A 201 9.37 -14.80 9.37
C ARG A 201 10.04 -14.23 10.64
N PRO A 202 11.00 -14.95 11.25
CA PRO A 202 11.82 -14.39 12.32
C PRO A 202 12.58 -13.15 11.85
N LEU A 203 12.59 -12.10 12.67
CA LEU A 203 13.40 -10.91 12.47
C LEU A 203 14.68 -11.09 13.29
N VAL A 204 15.85 -11.10 12.64
CA VAL A 204 17.13 -11.45 13.26
C VAL A 204 17.90 -10.19 13.67
N THR A 205 17.76 -9.11 12.89
CA THR A 205 18.39 -7.83 13.15
C THR A 205 17.35 -6.74 13.39
N ASN A 206 17.75 -5.65 14.05
CA ASN A 206 16.91 -4.46 14.26
C ASN A 206 16.62 -3.65 12.96
N THR A 207 17.11 -4.12 11.82
CA THR A 207 16.84 -3.55 10.50
C THR A 207 16.03 -4.49 9.62
N ASP A 208 15.59 -5.63 10.17
CA ASP A 208 14.69 -6.55 9.49
C ASP A 208 13.25 -6.16 9.82
N TYR A 209 12.37 -6.21 8.81
CA TYR A 209 10.97 -5.79 8.94
C TYR A 209 10.04 -6.78 8.25
N HIS A 210 8.88 -7.01 8.83
CA HIS A 210 7.73 -7.51 8.08
C HIS A 210 7.28 -6.49 7.03
N TYR A 211 6.51 -6.93 6.03
CA TYR A 211 6.07 -6.09 4.92
C TYR A 211 4.53 -6.01 4.86
N PRO A 212 3.95 -4.82 4.62
CA PRO A 212 2.53 -4.64 4.40
C PRO A 212 2.13 -5.10 2.99
N TRP A 213 2.42 -6.36 2.65
CA TRP A 213 2.04 -6.92 1.36
C TRP A 213 0.52 -7.03 1.31
N THR A 214 -0.13 -6.54 0.26
CA THR A 214 -1.61 -6.48 0.23
C THR A 214 -2.23 -7.78 -0.27
N ARG A 215 -1.48 -8.54 -1.06
CA ARG A 215 -1.98 -9.67 -1.88
C ARG A 215 -3.04 -9.26 -2.91
N MET A 216 -3.25 -7.96 -3.15
CA MET A 216 -4.26 -7.43 -4.07
C MET A 216 -3.64 -6.75 -5.30
N GLY A 217 -2.32 -6.94 -5.48
CA GLY A 217 -1.61 -6.49 -6.69
C GLY A 217 -1.28 -5.00 -6.70
N TYR A 218 -1.30 -4.36 -5.54
CA TYR A 218 -0.79 -3.02 -5.32
C TYR A 218 0.07 -2.94 -4.06
N THR A 219 1.01 -1.99 -4.02
CA THR A 219 1.83 -1.70 -2.83
C THR A 219 1.02 -0.96 -1.77
N TYR A 220 1.21 -1.26 -0.50
CA TYR A 220 0.53 -0.50 0.57
C TYR A 220 1.23 0.84 0.81
N ASP A 221 0.52 1.96 0.64
CA ASP A 221 1.03 3.30 0.91
C ASP A 221 0.74 3.71 2.35
N TRP A 222 1.75 3.63 3.22
CA TRP A 222 1.61 3.91 4.64
C TRP A 222 1.81 5.39 5.02
N ALA A 223 1.91 6.30 4.04
CA ALA A 223 2.02 7.73 4.33
C ALA A 223 0.79 8.25 5.11
N PRO A 224 0.97 9.03 6.20
CA PRO A 224 -0.13 9.63 6.93
C PRO A 224 -1.07 10.45 6.04
N GLY A 225 -2.36 10.11 6.06
CA GLY A 225 -3.38 10.81 5.27
C GLY A 225 -3.39 10.48 3.78
N ALA A 226 -2.53 9.58 3.30
CA ALA A 226 -2.62 9.05 1.96
C ALA A 226 -3.67 7.94 1.87
N SER A 227 -4.08 7.62 0.65
CA SER A 227 -4.79 6.37 0.39
C SER A 227 -3.83 5.20 0.56
N GLU A 228 -4.26 4.13 1.23
CA GLU A 228 -3.47 2.89 1.40
C GLU A 228 -3.16 2.21 0.05
N VAL A 229 -3.92 2.51 -1.00
CA VAL A 229 -3.67 2.01 -2.35
C VAL A 229 -2.50 2.77 -2.98
N GLY A 230 -1.33 2.15 -2.99
CA GLY A 230 -0.12 2.64 -3.65
C GLY A 230 -0.11 2.38 -5.16
N LEU A 231 0.98 1.77 -5.66
CA LEU A 231 1.20 1.50 -7.08
C LEU A 231 0.76 0.09 -7.44
N SER A 232 0.39 -0.12 -8.70
CA SER A 232 0.23 -1.48 -9.21
C SER A 232 1.57 -2.19 -9.18
N GLU A 233 1.56 -3.37 -8.57
CA GLU A 233 2.75 -4.13 -8.22
C GLU A 233 2.89 -5.35 -9.12
N TYR A 234 4.13 -5.68 -9.45
CA TYR A 234 4.51 -6.78 -10.32
C TYR A 234 5.76 -7.45 -9.77
N VAL A 235 5.90 -8.73 -10.04
CA VAL A 235 7.14 -9.45 -9.74
C VAL A 235 7.62 -10.14 -11.01
N GLU A 236 8.90 -9.93 -11.32
CA GLU A 236 9.58 -10.68 -12.37
C GLU A 236 10.21 -11.94 -11.80
N LEU A 237 9.93 -13.07 -12.45
CA LEU A 237 10.44 -14.38 -12.08
C LEU A 237 11.98 -14.38 -12.01
N PRO A 238 12.60 -15.17 -11.11
CA PRO A 238 14.05 -15.36 -11.08
C PRO A 238 14.61 -15.85 -12.42
N SER A 239 15.90 -15.62 -12.64
CA SER A 239 16.62 -16.03 -13.86
C SER A 239 15.99 -15.50 -15.17
N SER A 240 15.31 -14.36 -15.10
CA SER A 240 14.81 -13.59 -16.22
C SER A 240 15.84 -12.53 -16.66
N GLY A 241 15.98 -12.38 -17.97
CA GLY A 241 16.81 -11.35 -18.57
C GLY A 241 16.05 -10.04 -18.75
N MET A 242 16.66 -8.93 -18.33
CA MET A 242 16.15 -7.57 -18.49
C MET A 242 17.23 -6.65 -19.07
N TRP A 243 16.80 -5.57 -19.74
CA TRP A 243 17.71 -4.54 -20.22
C TRP A 243 17.59 -3.29 -19.37
N VAL A 244 18.72 -2.76 -18.90
CA VAL A 244 18.71 -1.57 -18.06
C VAL A 244 18.66 -0.33 -18.94
N GLU A 245 17.57 0.43 -18.84
CA GLU A 245 17.40 1.68 -19.61
C GLU A 245 18.10 2.84 -18.91
N LYS A 246 17.78 3.05 -17.62
CA LYS A 246 18.25 4.20 -16.86
C LYS A 246 18.31 3.91 -15.38
N VAL A 247 19.33 4.42 -14.70
CA VAL A 247 19.46 4.40 -13.25
C VAL A 247 19.57 5.83 -12.74
N ARG A 248 18.72 6.18 -11.79
CA ARG A 248 18.72 7.52 -11.18
C ARG A 248 18.68 7.40 -9.66
N ARG A 249 19.32 8.34 -8.98
CA ARG A 249 19.04 8.57 -7.56
C ARG A 249 17.58 8.96 -7.40
N ALA A 250 16.95 8.53 -6.32
CA ALA A 250 15.54 8.84 -6.03
C ALA A 250 15.21 10.33 -6.18
N ALA A 251 16.06 11.22 -5.64
CA ALA A 251 15.88 12.67 -5.69
C ALA A 251 15.93 13.27 -7.11
N ASP A 252 16.56 12.58 -8.06
CA ASP A 252 16.73 13.02 -9.45
C ASP A 252 15.76 12.32 -10.41
N TYR A 253 14.97 11.36 -9.90
CA TYR A 253 14.06 10.55 -10.71
C TYR A 253 12.81 11.30 -11.17
N PHE A 254 12.39 12.30 -10.40
CA PHE A 254 11.17 13.10 -10.65
C PHE A 254 11.46 14.46 -11.31
N ARG A 255 12.72 14.73 -11.63
CA ARG A 255 13.18 15.99 -12.24
C ARG A 255 13.26 15.88 -13.76
#